data_AF-A0A838DKD9-F1
#
_entry.id   AF-A0A838DKD9-F1
#
_cell.length_a   1.000
_cell.length_b   1.000
_cell.length_c   1.000
_cell.angle_alpha   90.00
_cell.angle_beta   90.00
_cell.angle_gamma   90.00
#
_symmetry.space_group_name_H-M   'P 1'
#
loop_
_entity.id
_entity.type
_entity.pdbx_description
1 polymer ?
#
loop_
_entity_poly.entity_id
_entity_poly.type
_entity_poly.pdbx_seq_one_letter_code
_entity_poly.pdbx_strand_id
1 'polypeptide(L)'
;MNFLIDECLRPRVADGLRDAGHDAIHVGDAGLLGATDEQVMSLAVEQSRIVVSADTDFGELLARDRLGLPSVILLRRNHRPDDQVRTILHALVDVADDLLAGAIVVIVEDRLRIRRLRSADEQRATRIAHRTSSVGHRTRNHPSLPTEVCGRSLSRRQASRTSSRKSGLCLFRDDAVDRAVDGRA
;
A
#
# COMPACT_ATOMS: atom_id res chain seq x y z
N MET A 1 -3.45 9.59 -16.37
CA MET A 1 -3.00 9.58 -14.95
C MET A 1 -1.94 10.64 -14.76
N ASN A 2 -1.68 11.05 -13.53
CA ASN A 2 -0.70 12.08 -13.20
C ASN A 2 0.53 11.43 -12.55
N PHE A 3 1.72 11.69 -13.08
CA PHE A 3 2.98 11.10 -12.63
C PHE A 3 3.95 12.18 -12.15
N LEU A 4 4.73 11.81 -11.15
CA LEU A 4 5.91 12.52 -10.68
C LEU A 4 7.11 11.58 -10.84
N ILE A 5 8.03 11.95 -11.73
CA ILE A 5 9.22 11.16 -12.06
C ILE A 5 10.36 11.61 -11.17
N ASP A 6 10.85 10.68 -10.36
CA ASP A 6 11.93 10.89 -9.41
C ASP A 6 13.29 11.20 -10.08
N GLU A 7 14.21 11.81 -9.34
CA GLU A 7 15.50 12.28 -9.87
C GLU A 7 16.43 11.14 -10.29
N CYS A 8 16.22 9.94 -9.75
CA CYS A 8 16.97 8.75 -10.17
C CYS A 8 16.64 8.32 -11.61
N LEU A 9 15.53 8.82 -12.18
CA LEU A 9 15.11 8.57 -13.55
C LEU A 9 15.44 9.76 -14.44
N ARG A 10 15.49 9.52 -15.76
CA ARG A 10 15.79 10.58 -16.71
C ARG A 10 14.51 11.37 -17.04
N PRO A 11 14.58 12.69 -17.29
CA PRO A 11 13.43 13.49 -17.72
C PRO A 11 12.69 12.93 -18.95
N ARG A 12 13.41 12.23 -19.83
CA ARG A 12 12.84 11.51 -20.98
C ARG A 12 11.71 10.52 -20.62
N VAL A 13 11.70 9.99 -19.40
CA VAL A 13 10.60 9.13 -18.94
C VAL A 13 9.31 9.94 -18.79
N ALA A 14 9.40 11.17 -18.28
CA ALA A 14 8.26 12.08 -18.21
C ALA A 14 7.78 12.47 -19.61
N ASP A 15 8.71 12.73 -20.53
CA ASP A 15 8.37 13.02 -21.94
C ASP A 15 7.61 11.86 -22.58
N GLY A 16 8.11 10.63 -22.48
CA GLY A 16 7.45 9.47 -23.08
C GLY A 16 6.08 9.14 -22.48
N LEU A 17 5.88 9.40 -21.19
CA LEU A 17 4.55 9.27 -20.57
C LEU A 17 3.59 10.39 -21.03
N ARG A 18 4.10 11.61 -21.26
CA ARG A 18 3.32 12.70 -21.86
C ARG A 18 2.90 12.38 -23.29
N ASP A 19 3.81 11.83 -24.09
CA ASP A 19 3.52 11.38 -25.46
C ASP A 19 2.45 10.29 -25.50
N ALA A 20 2.35 9.48 -24.45
CA ALA A 20 1.30 8.48 -24.26
C ALA A 20 -0.04 9.03 -23.72
N GLY A 21 -0.17 10.35 -23.55
CA GLY A 21 -1.40 11.02 -23.11
C GLY A 21 -1.59 11.08 -21.59
N HIS A 22 -0.50 10.99 -20.81
CA HIS A 22 -0.54 11.17 -19.35
C HIS A 22 0.04 12.53 -18.94
N ASP A 23 -0.38 13.07 -17.79
CA ASP A 23 0.32 14.19 -17.18
C ASP A 23 1.54 13.62 -16.44
N ALA A 24 2.75 13.98 -16.87
CA ALA A 24 3.97 13.55 -16.19
C ALA A 24 4.94 14.73 -16.08
N ILE A 25 5.41 14.96 -14.86
CA ILE A 25 6.44 15.96 -14.55
C ILE A 25 7.64 15.26 -13.93
N HIS A 26 8.84 15.75 -14.23
CA HIS A 26 10.04 15.32 -13.54
C HIS A 26 10.24 16.18 -12.28
N VAL A 27 10.78 15.62 -11.19
CA VAL A 27 11.07 16.39 -9.96
C VAL A 27 11.95 17.61 -10.24
N GLY A 28 12.83 17.52 -11.24
CA GLY A 28 13.62 18.65 -11.71
C GLY A 28 12.81 19.80 -12.30
N ASP A 29 11.77 19.48 -13.07
CA ASP A 29 10.86 20.50 -13.63
C ASP A 29 9.98 21.11 -12.53
N ALA A 30 9.73 20.36 -11.45
CA ALA A 30 9.03 20.83 -10.26
C ALA A 30 9.93 21.66 -9.31
N GLY A 31 11.22 21.83 -9.62
CA GLY A 31 12.17 22.55 -8.76
C GLY A 31 12.58 21.79 -7.50
N LEU A 32 12.42 20.46 -7.50
CA LEU A 32 12.71 19.56 -6.36
C LEU A 32 14.00 18.73 -6.56
N LEU A 33 14.97 19.22 -7.33
CA LEU A 33 16.27 18.54 -7.42
C LEU A 33 16.96 18.51 -6.06
N GLY A 34 17.38 17.33 -5.60
CA GLY A 34 17.98 17.14 -4.28
C GLY A 34 17.02 17.37 -3.10
N ALA A 35 15.71 17.41 -3.35
CA ALA A 35 14.70 17.40 -2.29
C ALA A 35 14.68 16.04 -1.59
N THR A 36 14.22 15.99 -0.34
CA THR A 36 14.09 14.71 0.39
C THR A 36 12.91 13.90 -0.12
N ASP A 37 12.93 12.59 0.10
CA ASP A 37 11.82 11.70 -0.24
C ASP A 37 10.50 12.20 0.36
N GLU A 38 10.50 12.75 1.58
CA GLU A 38 9.29 13.30 2.20
C GLU A 38 8.74 14.52 1.45
N GLN A 39 9.62 15.37 0.90
CA GLN A 39 9.22 16.54 0.11
C GLN A 39 8.61 16.12 -1.24
N VAL A 40 9.25 15.16 -1.91
CA VAL A 40 8.75 14.57 -3.17
C VAL A 40 7.38 13.93 -2.94
N MET A 41 7.25 13.15 -1.85
CA MET A 41 5.99 12.51 -1.48
C MET A 41 4.90 13.52 -1.10
N SER A 42 5.26 14.61 -0.42
CA SER A 42 4.31 15.69 -0.07
C SER A 42 3.75 16.34 -1.33
N LEU A 43 4.59 16.68 -2.31
CA LEU A 43 4.14 17.21 -3.60
C LEU A 43 3.22 16.23 -4.32
N ALA A 44 3.59 14.94 -4.32
CA ALA A 44 2.79 13.91 -4.96
C ALA A 44 1.41 13.74 -4.31
N VAL A 45 1.29 13.85 -2.99
CA VAL A 45 -0.01 13.88 -2.29
C VAL A 45 -0.81 15.12 -2.67
N GLU A 46 -0.20 16.30 -2.58
CA GLU A 46 -0.87 17.58 -2.85
C GLU A 46 -1.42 17.65 -4.27
N GLN A 47 -0.67 17.12 -5.24
CA GLN A 47 -1.03 17.15 -6.66
C GLN A 47 -1.69 15.85 -7.15
N SER A 48 -1.97 14.91 -6.25
CA SER A 48 -2.54 13.59 -6.57
C SER A 48 -1.77 12.87 -7.69
N ARG A 49 -0.43 12.90 -7.61
CA ARG A 49 0.49 12.27 -8.55
C ARG A 49 0.97 10.91 -8.02
N ILE A 50 1.18 9.99 -8.96
CA ILE A 50 1.82 8.71 -8.71
C ILE A 50 3.33 8.92 -8.84
N VAL A 51 4.11 8.55 -7.83
CA VAL A 51 5.57 8.67 -7.89
C VAL A 51 6.14 7.47 -8.64
N VAL A 52 7.07 7.72 -9.56
CA VAL A 52 7.82 6.68 -10.26
C VAL A 52 9.28 6.82 -9.88
N SER A 53 9.86 5.79 -9.28
CA SER A 53 11.25 5.77 -8.86
C SER A 53 11.89 4.40 -9.09
N ALA A 54 13.21 4.35 -9.15
CA ALA A 54 14.00 3.11 -9.09
C ALA A 54 14.54 2.84 -7.67
N ASP A 55 14.42 3.81 -6.75
CA ASP A 55 14.87 3.68 -5.37
C ASP A 55 13.87 2.87 -4.52
N THR A 56 14.38 2.00 -3.67
CA THR A 56 13.57 1.20 -2.75
C THR A 56 13.11 1.97 -1.53
N ASP A 57 13.73 3.11 -1.23
CA ASP A 57 13.50 3.86 0.01
C ASP A 57 12.08 4.42 0.07
N PHE A 58 11.48 4.81 -1.06
CA PHE A 58 10.05 5.18 -1.14
C PHE A 58 9.10 4.07 -0.66
N GLY A 59 9.42 2.81 -0.99
CA GLY A 59 8.62 1.66 -0.59
C GLY A 59 8.68 1.38 0.92
N GLU A 60 9.82 1.68 1.53
CA GLU A 60 10.03 1.61 2.98
C GLU A 60 9.36 2.78 3.69
N LEU A 61 9.47 4.00 3.16
CA LEU A 61 8.83 5.20 3.71
C LEU A 61 7.31 5.03 3.82
N LEU A 62 6.65 4.58 2.76
CA LEU A 62 5.21 4.30 2.78
C LEU A 62 4.82 3.17 3.74
N ALA A 63 5.68 2.16 3.90
CA ALA A 63 5.42 1.07 4.84
C ALA A 63 5.51 1.54 6.30
N ARG A 64 6.44 2.46 6.60
CA ARG A 64 6.66 3.04 7.92
C ARG A 64 5.54 4.00 8.31
N ASP A 65 5.24 4.95 7.45
CA ASP A 65 4.29 6.03 7.75
C ASP A 65 2.83 5.57 7.64
N ARG A 66 2.63 4.32 7.18
CA ARG A 66 1.33 3.69 6.94
C ARG A 66 0.44 4.58 6.09
N LEU A 67 0.99 5.35 5.16
CA LEU A 67 0.19 6.25 4.33
C LEU A 67 -0.60 5.43 3.30
N GLY A 68 -1.82 5.86 3.00
CA GLY A 68 -2.64 5.29 1.91
C GLY A 68 -2.28 5.85 0.54
N LEU A 69 -1.68 7.04 0.50
CA LEU A 69 -1.31 7.80 -0.69
C LEU A 69 -0.01 8.57 -0.42
N PRO A 70 0.77 8.92 -1.45
CA PRO A 70 0.54 8.65 -2.87
C PRO A 70 0.87 7.20 -3.24
N SER A 71 0.38 6.75 -4.40
CA SER A 71 0.81 5.48 -4.98
C SER A 71 2.21 5.59 -5.56
N VAL A 72 2.96 4.50 -5.53
CA VAL A 72 4.36 4.46 -5.97
C VAL A 72 4.59 3.30 -6.91
N ILE A 73 5.23 3.58 -8.04
CA ILE A 73 5.75 2.58 -8.98
C ILE A 73 7.26 2.48 -8.80
N LEU A 74 7.74 1.28 -8.46
CA LEU A 74 9.16 0.97 -8.27
C LEU A 74 9.71 0.16 -9.43
N LEU A 75 10.65 0.73 -10.18
CA LEU A 75 11.32 0.10 -11.31
C LEU A 75 12.62 -0.57 -10.84
N ARG A 76 12.64 -1.91 -10.73
CA ARG A 76 13.82 -2.64 -10.20
C ARG A 76 14.89 -2.94 -11.25
N ARG A 77 14.82 -2.31 -12.43
CA ARG A 77 15.77 -2.46 -13.52
C ARG A 77 16.10 -1.12 -14.15
N ASN A 78 17.39 -0.90 -14.41
CA ASN A 78 17.88 0.29 -15.10
C ASN A 78 17.91 0.02 -16.61
N HIS A 79 16.75 0.13 -17.25
CA HIS A 79 16.63 0.06 -18.70
C HIS A 79 16.79 1.45 -19.34
N ARG A 80 16.80 1.50 -20.68
CA ARG A 80 16.78 2.79 -21.39
C ARG A 80 15.45 3.49 -21.07
N PRO A 81 15.38 4.84 -21.12
CA PRO A 81 14.14 5.57 -20.83
C PRO A 81 12.93 5.06 -21.62
N ASP A 82 13.12 4.77 -22.91
CA ASP A 82 12.04 4.31 -23.78
C ASP A 82 11.49 2.93 -23.34
N ASP A 83 12.38 2.05 -22.88
CA ASP A 83 11.99 0.75 -22.31
C ASP A 83 11.27 0.93 -20.97
N GLN A 84 11.72 1.86 -20.12
CA GLN A 84 11.07 2.18 -18.85
C GLN A 84 9.64 2.69 -19.08
N VAL A 85 9.46 3.61 -20.03
CA VAL A 85 8.13 4.12 -20.43
C VAL A 85 7.26 2.97 -20.90
N ARG A 86 7.76 2.12 -21.81
CA ARG A 86 7.03 0.96 -22.30
C ARG A 86 6.61 0.02 -21.17
N THR A 87 7.52 -0.30 -20.27
CA THR A 87 7.25 -1.16 -19.10
C THR A 87 6.18 -0.54 -18.18
N ILE A 88 6.24 0.76 -17.91
CA ILE A 88 5.21 1.46 -17.14
C ILE A 88 3.86 1.36 -17.85
N LEU A 89 3.79 1.74 -19.12
CA LEU A 89 2.54 1.74 -19.89
C LEU A 89 1.90 0.35 -19.97
N HIS A 90 2.70 -0.71 -20.15
CA HIS A 90 2.19 -2.07 -20.10
C HIS A 90 1.66 -2.43 -18.72
N ALA A 91 2.36 -2.07 -17.65
CA ALA A 91 1.91 -2.34 -16.28
C ALA A 91 0.60 -1.62 -15.95
N LEU A 92 0.39 -0.40 -16.46
CA LEU A 92 -0.82 0.38 -16.20
C LEU A 92 -2.11 -0.33 -16.63
N VAL A 93 -2.05 -1.24 -17.61
CA VAL A 93 -3.23 -2.03 -18.03
C VAL A 93 -3.79 -2.85 -16.87
N ASP A 94 -2.93 -3.39 -16.02
CA ASP A 94 -3.33 -4.31 -14.95
C ASP A 94 -3.48 -3.63 -13.58
N VAL A 95 -2.79 -2.51 -13.35
CA VAL A 95 -2.64 -1.91 -12.01
C VAL A 95 -3.24 -0.51 -11.88
N ALA A 96 -3.91 -0.01 -12.92
CA ALA A 96 -4.49 1.32 -12.92
C ALA A 96 -5.40 1.58 -11.71
N ASP A 97 -6.35 0.67 -11.45
CA ASP A 97 -7.29 0.81 -10.34
C ASP A 97 -6.59 0.73 -8.98
N ASP A 98 -5.58 -0.13 -8.86
CA ASP A 98 -4.78 -0.25 -7.64
C ASP A 98 -3.99 1.04 -7.36
N LEU A 99 -3.41 1.66 -8.39
CA LEU A 99 -2.69 2.93 -8.27
C LEU A 99 -3.62 4.09 -7.93
N LEU A 100 -4.87 4.08 -8.40
CA LEU A 100 -5.86 5.08 -8.02
C LEU A 100 -6.34 4.90 -6.58
N ALA A 101 -6.43 3.66 -6.10
CA ALA A 101 -6.88 3.34 -4.74
C ALA A 101 -5.79 3.54 -3.66
N GLY A 102 -4.51 3.59 -4.06
CA GLY A 102 -3.38 3.61 -3.14
C GLY A 102 -2.65 2.28 -3.12
N ALA A 103 -1.55 2.18 -3.89
CA ALA A 103 -0.76 0.96 -3.96
C ALA A 103 0.72 1.24 -4.20
N ILE A 104 1.53 0.25 -3.81
CA ILE A 104 2.92 0.15 -4.21
C ILE A 104 3.00 -0.96 -5.24
N VAL A 105 3.40 -0.58 -6.45
CA VAL A 105 3.59 -1.50 -7.57
C VAL A 105 5.08 -1.61 -7.83
N VAL A 106 5.63 -2.83 -7.73
CA VAL A 106 7.03 -3.09 -8.06
C VAL A 106 7.08 -3.85 -9.37
N ILE A 107 7.82 -3.32 -10.34
CA ILE A 107 8.04 -3.94 -11.63
C ILE A 107 9.43 -4.54 -11.68
N VAL A 108 9.50 -5.88 -11.84
CA VAL A 108 10.73 -6.67 -11.88
C VAL A 108 10.70 -7.58 -13.09
N GLU A 109 11.53 -7.33 -14.10
CA GLU A 109 11.63 -8.19 -15.30
C GLU A 109 10.25 -8.53 -15.89
N ASP A 110 9.42 -7.51 -16.12
CA ASP A 110 8.03 -7.60 -16.61
C ASP A 110 7.03 -8.33 -15.68
N ARG A 111 7.44 -8.66 -14.44
CA ARG A 111 6.54 -9.15 -13.40
C ARG A 111 6.08 -8.00 -12.52
N LEU A 112 4.80 -8.03 -12.18
CA LEU A 112 4.17 -7.06 -11.30
C LEU A 112 4.04 -7.65 -9.89
N ARG A 113 4.46 -6.88 -8.88
CA ARG A 113 4.17 -7.15 -7.47
C ARG A 113 3.38 -5.98 -6.92
N ILE A 114 2.14 -6.24 -6.52
CA ILE A 114 1.22 -5.20 -6.07
C ILE A 114 1.02 -5.35 -4.56
N ARG A 115 1.23 -4.26 -3.82
CA ARG A 115 0.90 -4.14 -2.40
C ARG A 115 -0.07 -2.98 -2.23
N ARG A 116 -1.35 -3.29 -2.04
CA ARG A 116 -2.38 -2.30 -1.73
C ARG A 116 -2.10 -1.68 -0.36
N LEU A 117 -2.12 -0.36 -0.32
CA LEU A 117 -2.07 0.39 0.93
C LEU A 117 -3.49 0.44 1.50
N ARG A 118 -3.63 0.44 2.83
CA ARG A 118 -4.95 0.61 3.45
C ARG A 118 -5.45 2.01 3.10
N SER A 119 -6.75 2.21 2.87
CA SER A 119 -7.27 3.54 2.55
C SER A 119 -7.01 4.52 3.69
N ALA A 120 -6.77 5.79 3.38
CA ALA A 120 -6.63 6.85 4.39
C ALA A 120 -7.87 6.93 5.31
N ASP A 121 -9.06 6.56 4.80
CA ASP A 121 -10.32 6.51 5.55
C ASP A 121 -10.32 5.43 6.64
N GLU A 122 -9.85 4.21 6.35
CA GLU A 122 -9.70 3.16 7.36
C GLU A 122 -8.64 3.54 8.42
N GLN A 123 -7.59 4.23 8.00
CA GLN A 123 -6.50 4.64 8.88
C GLN A 123 -6.90 5.80 9.81
N ARG A 124 -7.74 6.73 9.34
CA ARG A 124 -8.29 7.83 10.15
C ARG A 124 -9.24 7.30 11.22
N ALA A 125 -10.08 6.32 10.89
CA ALA A 125 -10.92 5.61 11.85
C ALA A 125 -10.11 4.88 12.93
N THR A 126 -8.99 4.27 12.54
CA THR A 126 -8.10 3.56 13.47
C THR A 126 -7.39 4.52 14.45
N ARG A 127 -6.89 5.68 13.99
CA ARG A 127 -6.30 6.71 14.88
C ARG A 127 -7.30 7.27 15.90
N ILE A 128 -8.56 7.46 15.52
CA ILE A 128 -9.61 7.94 16.44
C ILE A 128 -9.86 6.91 17.54
N ALA A 129 -9.93 5.61 17.19
CA ALA A 129 -10.14 4.52 18.15
C ALA A 129 -9.00 4.38 19.19
N HIS A 130 -7.75 4.67 18.82
CA HIS A 130 -6.61 4.61 19.75
C HIS A 130 -6.56 5.80 20.71
N ARG A 131 -7.09 6.97 20.32
CA ARG A 131 -7.10 8.17 21.17
C ARG A 131 -8.20 8.12 22.25
N THR A 132 -9.31 7.43 22.00
CA THR A 132 -10.38 7.23 23.00
C THR A 132 -10.02 6.17 24.06
N SER A 133 -8.96 5.38 23.83
CA SER A 133 -8.53 4.30 24.72
C SER A 133 -7.51 4.73 25.78
N SER A 134 -6.98 5.97 25.72
CA SER A 134 -5.96 6.47 26.66
C SER A 134 -6.47 7.42 27.74
N VAL A 135 -7.78 7.71 27.78
CA VAL A 135 -8.42 8.45 28.89
C VAL A 135 -9.10 7.46 29.84
N GLY A 136 -8.30 6.57 30.42
CA GLY A 136 -8.72 5.59 31.42
C GLY A 136 -7.90 5.71 32.69
N HIS A 137 -8.44 6.45 33.66
CA HIS A 137 -8.16 6.43 35.09
C HIS A 137 -6.71 6.53 35.61
N ARG A 138 -6.39 7.70 36.18
CA ARG A 138 -5.60 7.79 37.43
C ARG A 138 -6.27 8.77 38.39
N THR A 139 -7.12 8.24 39.27
CA THR A 139 -7.29 8.82 40.60
C THR A 139 -6.83 7.74 41.59
N ARG A 140 -5.57 7.83 42.00
CA ARG A 140 -5.12 7.15 43.20
C ARG A 140 -5.69 7.93 44.38
N ASN A 141 -6.65 7.36 45.08
CA ASN A 141 -6.90 7.71 46.47
C ASN A 141 -6.86 6.41 47.27
N HIS A 142 -5.74 6.21 47.96
CA HIS A 142 -5.62 5.25 49.05
C HIS A 142 -5.96 5.99 50.34
N PRO A 143 -6.78 5.38 51.19
CA PRO A 143 -6.43 5.31 52.61
C PRO A 143 -6.19 3.86 53.03
N SER A 144 -5.31 3.75 54.00
CA SER A 144 -4.75 2.58 54.67
C SER A 144 -5.77 1.58 55.24
N LEU A 145 -5.47 0.28 55.03
CA LEU A 145 -5.44 -0.90 55.93
C LEU A 145 -6.26 -0.87 57.27
N PRO A 146 -6.73 -2.03 57.82
CA PRO A 146 -5.95 -3.27 57.89
C PRO A 146 -6.67 -4.63 57.78
N THR A 147 -5.80 -5.62 57.55
CA THR A 147 -5.83 -7.08 57.81
C THR A 147 -7.06 -7.70 58.45
N GLU A 148 -7.53 -8.82 57.88
CA GLU A 148 -7.77 -10.06 58.63
C GLU A 148 -7.50 -11.31 57.78
N VAL A 149 -7.03 -12.33 58.49
CA VAL A 149 -6.57 -13.65 58.10
C VAL A 149 -7.74 -14.63 58.12
N CYS A 150 -7.88 -15.50 57.11
CA CYS A 150 -8.38 -16.91 57.16
C CYS A 150 -8.57 -17.35 55.70
N GLY A 151 -8.04 -18.44 55.14
CA GLY A 151 -7.75 -19.75 55.67
C GLY A 151 -8.49 -20.77 54.77
N ARG A 152 -7.75 -21.79 54.30
CA ARG A 152 -8.23 -23.03 53.63
C ARG A 152 -8.80 -22.86 52.21
N SER A 153 -8.78 -23.83 51.30
CA SER A 153 -8.02 -25.07 51.03
C SER A 153 -8.80 -25.74 49.88
N LEU A 154 -8.13 -26.52 49.01
CA LEU A 154 -8.75 -27.55 48.12
C LEU A 154 -9.55 -26.97 46.92
N SER A 155 -9.59 -27.53 45.72
CA SER A 155 -8.97 -28.70 45.11
C SER A 155 -9.18 -28.62 43.58
N ARG A 156 -8.30 -29.29 42.84
CA ARG A 156 -8.53 -30.06 41.61
C ARG A 156 -9.82 -29.77 40.80
N ARG A 157 -9.63 -29.53 39.50
CA ARG A 157 -9.94 -30.52 38.45
C ARG A 157 -9.41 -30.10 37.09
N GLN A 158 -8.59 -31.00 36.53
CA GLN A 158 -8.35 -31.11 35.09
C GLN A 158 -9.65 -31.52 34.40
N ALA A 159 -9.90 -30.96 33.22
CA ALA A 159 -10.66 -31.63 32.18
C ALA A 159 -9.89 -31.45 30.87
N SER A 160 -9.50 -32.59 30.32
CA SER A 160 -8.79 -32.78 29.08
C SER A 160 -9.79 -33.19 27.99
N ARG A 161 -9.31 -33.16 26.74
CA ARG A 161 -9.83 -33.89 25.55
C ARG A 161 -11.07 -33.29 24.89
N THR A 162 -11.29 -33.32 23.57
CA THR A 162 -10.57 -33.84 22.39
C THR A 162 -11.36 -33.41 21.15
N SER A 163 -10.65 -33.15 20.05
CA SER A 163 -10.90 -33.63 18.66
C SER A 163 -12.34 -33.90 18.18
N SER A 164 -12.73 -33.26 17.08
CA SER A 164 -13.22 -33.90 15.83
C SER A 164 -13.50 -32.78 14.80
N ARG A 165 -12.74 -32.65 13.70
CA ARG A 165 -12.79 -33.37 12.40
C ARG A 165 -14.15 -33.32 11.68
N LYS A 166 -14.00 -33.07 10.35
CA LYS A 166 -14.93 -33.33 9.23
C LYS A 166 -16.12 -32.35 9.12
N SER A 167 -16.59 -31.91 7.95
CA SER A 167 -16.34 -32.26 6.54
C SER A 167 -17.29 -31.42 5.66
N GLY A 168 -17.06 -31.39 4.34
CA GLY A 168 -18.05 -31.01 3.31
C GLY A 168 -17.67 -29.72 2.60
N LEU A 169 -16.98 -29.71 1.44
CA LEU A 169 -17.32 -30.30 0.13
C LEU A 169 -18.64 -29.75 -0.46
N CYS A 170 -18.52 -28.91 -1.49
CA CYS A 170 -19.32 -28.83 -2.72
C CYS A 170 -18.49 -27.96 -3.71
N LEU A 171 -17.97 -28.45 -4.84
CA LEU A 171 -18.67 -28.76 -6.11
C LEU A 171 -19.30 -27.47 -6.70
N PHE A 172 -19.22 -27.07 -7.97
CA PHE A 172 -18.66 -27.59 -9.23
C PHE A 172 -18.98 -26.52 -10.30
N ARG A 173 -18.35 -26.63 -11.49
CA ARG A 173 -18.72 -26.07 -12.82
C ARG A 173 -18.48 -24.59 -13.11
N ASP A 174 -18.24 -24.19 -14.35
CA ASP A 174 -17.60 -24.72 -15.57
C ASP A 174 -17.87 -23.64 -16.65
N ASP A 175 -16.87 -23.44 -17.51
CA ASP A 175 -16.90 -23.07 -18.93
C ASP A 175 -18.04 -22.25 -19.56
N ALA A 176 -17.61 -21.19 -20.27
CA ALA A 176 -18.02 -20.79 -21.64
C ALA A 176 -17.02 -19.69 -22.10
N VAL A 177 -16.21 -19.77 -23.17
CA VAL A 177 -16.45 -20.04 -24.61
C VAL A 177 -17.53 -19.07 -25.15
N ASP A 178 -17.38 -18.22 -26.15
CA ASP A 178 -16.58 -18.23 -27.37
C ASP A 178 -16.45 -16.80 -27.98
N ARG A 179 -15.63 -16.74 -29.02
CA ARG A 179 -15.38 -15.71 -30.04
C ARG A 179 -16.60 -14.95 -30.60
N ALA A 180 -16.33 -13.72 -31.05
CA ALA A 180 -16.79 -13.09 -32.31
C ALA A 180 -16.32 -11.62 -32.31
N VAL A 181 -15.97 -10.91 -33.40
CA VAL A 181 -15.88 -11.15 -34.85
C VAL A 181 -15.09 -9.95 -35.43
N ASP A 182 -14.32 -10.21 -36.48
CA ASP A 182 -13.68 -9.22 -37.37
C ASP A 182 -14.67 -8.23 -37.99
N GLY A 183 -14.25 -6.99 -38.21
CA GLY A 183 -15.04 -6.00 -38.95
C GLY A 183 -14.19 -4.88 -39.55
N ARG A 184 -13.69 -5.13 -40.77
CA ARG A 184 -13.13 -4.13 -41.70
C ARG A 184 -14.08 -2.95 -41.94
N ALA A 185 -13.51 -1.75 -42.05
CA ALA A 185 -13.73 -0.82 -43.16
C ALA A 185 -12.52 0.11 -43.26
#